data_AF-A0A524AR35-F1
#
_entry.id   AF-A0A524AR35-F1
#
_cell.length_a   1.000
_cell.length_b   1.000
_cell.length_c   1.000
_cell.angle_alpha   90.00
_cell.angle_beta   90.00
_cell.angle_gamma   90.00
#
_symmetry.space_group_name_H-M   'P 1'
#
loop_
_entity.id
_entity.type
_entity.pdbx_description
1 polymer ?
#
loop_
_entity_poly.entity_id
_entity_poly.type
_entity_poly.pdbx_seq_one_letter_code
_entity_poly.pdbx_strand_id
1 'polypeptide(L)'
;MKKALSREGIVPTIYTIGYTKKSLRQFIGLLEKAGVEAVIDVRLRNTSQLAGFAKRDDLAFLLGKCFGIAYEHLVELAPTAEILDAYKKDHDWLAYEREYSQLLVEREALAIGRRLLERYQRPCLLCSEDTPDHCHRRLLAEYLAESISDLEIAHL
;
A
#
# COMPACT_ATOMS: atom_id res chain seq x y z
N MET A 1 26.70 7.95 -17.23
CA MET A 1 26.28 8.63 -15.98
C MET A 1 24.92 9.25 -16.24
N LYS A 2 23.83 8.64 -15.76
CA LYS A 2 22.48 9.19 -15.92
C LYS A 2 22.35 10.36 -14.94
N LYS A 3 22.18 11.57 -15.48
CA LYS A 3 21.92 12.81 -14.75
C LYS A 3 20.68 12.59 -13.88
N ALA A 4 20.78 12.78 -12.57
CA ALA A 4 19.60 12.90 -11.72
C ALA A 4 18.78 14.09 -12.24
N LEU A 5 17.56 13.82 -12.72
CA LEU A 5 16.63 14.91 -13.04
C LEU A 5 16.30 15.62 -11.73
N SER A 6 16.47 16.94 -11.73
CA SER A 6 16.06 17.85 -10.67
C SER A 6 14.56 17.67 -10.37
N ARG A 7 14.25 17.36 -9.11
CA ARG A 7 12.91 17.05 -8.57
C ARG A 7 12.07 18.30 -8.25
N GLU A 8 12.24 19.40 -8.98
CA GLU A 8 11.52 20.64 -8.68
C GLU A 8 10.13 20.62 -9.31
N GLY A 9 9.09 20.60 -8.48
CA GLY A 9 7.69 20.87 -8.87
C GLY A 9 6.74 19.67 -8.96
N ILE A 10 7.15 18.45 -8.60
CA ILE A 10 6.24 17.30 -8.53
C ILE A 10 5.95 16.97 -7.06
N VAL A 11 4.70 17.17 -6.67
CA VAL A 11 4.14 16.76 -5.38
C VAL A 11 4.03 15.23 -5.38
N PRO A 12 4.64 14.50 -4.43
CA PRO A 12 4.53 13.06 -4.36
C PRO A 12 3.09 12.63 -4.04
N THR A 13 2.65 11.51 -4.62
CA THR A 13 1.32 10.95 -4.36
C THR A 13 1.45 9.49 -3.94
N ILE A 14 0.92 9.15 -2.77
CA ILE A 14 0.67 7.75 -2.40
C ILE A 14 -0.69 7.33 -2.94
N TYR A 15 -0.66 6.34 -3.82
CA TYR A 15 -1.87 5.65 -4.23
C TYR A 15 -2.21 4.54 -3.23
N THR A 16 -3.47 4.13 -3.19
CA THR A 16 -3.88 2.93 -2.45
C THR A 16 -4.83 2.11 -3.30
N ILE A 17 -4.76 0.79 -3.20
CA ILE A 17 -5.62 -0.12 -3.94
C ILE A 17 -5.92 -1.37 -3.12
N GLY A 18 -7.07 -1.97 -3.37
CA GLY A 18 -7.43 -3.29 -2.85
C GLY A 18 -7.86 -4.22 -3.96
N TYR A 19 -7.47 -5.49 -3.88
CA TYR A 19 -7.71 -6.44 -4.98
C TYR A 19 -9.10 -7.11 -4.94
N THR A 20 -9.78 -7.15 -3.80
CA THR A 20 -11.10 -7.80 -3.71
C THR A 20 -12.13 -7.11 -4.62
N LYS A 21 -12.99 -7.90 -5.26
CA LYS A 21 -13.99 -7.48 -6.26
C LYS A 21 -13.45 -6.77 -7.50
N LYS A 22 -12.13 -6.76 -7.71
CA LYS A 22 -11.51 -6.26 -8.94
C LYS A 22 -11.00 -7.43 -9.77
N SER A 23 -11.37 -7.45 -11.05
CA SER A 23 -10.69 -8.33 -12.01
C SER A 23 -9.25 -7.87 -12.21
N LEU A 24 -8.38 -8.78 -12.68
CA LEU A 24 -7.00 -8.41 -13.02
C LEU A 24 -6.95 -7.23 -14.01
N ARG A 25 -7.84 -7.21 -15.00
CA ARG A 25 -7.96 -6.12 -15.99
C ARG A 25 -8.24 -4.78 -15.33
N GLN A 26 -9.20 -4.73 -14.41
CA GLN A 26 -9.53 -3.50 -13.68
C GLN A 26 -8.36 -3.07 -12.79
N PHE A 27 -7.77 -4.01 -12.05
CA PHE A 27 -6.66 -3.75 -11.15
C PHE A 27 -5.46 -3.13 -11.88
N ILE A 28 -4.99 -3.77 -12.96
CA ILE A 28 -3.89 -3.25 -13.77
C ILE A 28 -4.26 -1.92 -14.42
N GLY A 29 -5.45 -1.80 -15.01
CA GLY A 29 -5.86 -0.58 -15.70
C GLY A 29 -5.91 0.64 -14.77
N LEU A 30 -6.24 0.46 -13.50
CA LEU A 30 -6.18 1.52 -12.48
C LEU A 30 -4.72 1.94 -12.19
N LEU A 31 -3.82 0.96 -12.01
CA LEU A 31 -2.40 1.24 -11.76
C LEU A 31 -1.74 1.98 -12.93
N GLU A 32 -2.01 1.54 -14.16
CA GLU A 32 -1.47 2.16 -15.38
C GLU A 32 -2.01 3.57 -15.56
N LYS A 33 -3.33 3.77 -15.38
CA LYS A 33 -3.96 5.11 -15.49
C LYS A 33 -3.39 6.10 -14.48
N ALA A 34 -3.07 5.62 -13.27
CA ALA A 34 -2.45 6.42 -12.21
C ALA A 34 -0.93 6.63 -12.39
N GLY A 35 -0.30 5.91 -13.32
CA GLY A 35 1.15 5.94 -13.50
C GLY A 35 1.92 5.41 -12.29
N VAL A 36 1.37 4.39 -11.63
CA VAL A 36 2.00 3.77 -10.45
C VAL A 36 3.36 3.18 -10.83
N GLU A 37 4.38 3.52 -10.03
CA GLU A 37 5.77 3.09 -10.25
C GLU A 37 6.10 1.83 -9.45
N ALA A 38 5.45 1.64 -8.30
CA ALA A 38 5.66 0.51 -7.42
C ALA A 38 4.37 0.14 -6.68
N VAL A 39 4.06 -1.15 -6.60
CA VAL A 39 3.05 -1.69 -5.69
C VAL A 39 3.74 -2.16 -4.42
N ILE A 40 3.30 -1.60 -3.30
CA ILE A 40 3.80 -1.89 -1.96
C ILE A 40 2.74 -2.75 -1.28
N ASP A 41 2.98 -4.05 -1.26
CA ASP A 41 2.14 -5.00 -0.57
C ASP A 41 2.32 -4.83 0.94
N VAL A 42 1.26 -4.40 1.61
CA VAL A 42 1.21 -4.23 3.08
C VAL A 42 0.31 -5.29 3.74
N ARG A 43 0.00 -6.37 3.03
CA ARG A 43 -0.76 -7.49 3.58
C ARG A 43 0.12 -8.33 4.50
N LEU A 44 -0.42 -8.69 5.67
CA LEU A 44 0.23 -9.64 6.58
C LEU A 44 0.36 -11.04 5.93
N ARG A 45 -0.66 -11.47 5.19
CA ARG A 45 -0.72 -12.78 4.52
C ARG A 45 -1.07 -12.57 3.04
N ASN A 46 -0.18 -12.99 2.13
CA ASN A 46 -0.30 -12.73 0.68
C ASN A 46 -0.07 -13.95 -0.22
N THR A 47 0.00 -15.15 0.35
CA THR A 47 0.29 -16.40 -0.39
C THR A 47 -0.94 -17.29 -0.62
N SER A 48 -2.12 -16.85 -0.18
CA SER A 48 -3.37 -17.63 -0.29
C SER A 48 -3.72 -17.96 -1.74
N GLN A 49 -4.13 -19.19 -2.00
CA GLN A 49 -4.63 -19.64 -3.31
C GLN A 49 -5.96 -18.96 -3.67
N LEU A 50 -6.70 -18.45 -2.68
CA LEU A 50 -7.95 -17.71 -2.89
C LEU A 50 -7.71 -16.26 -3.36
N ALA A 51 -6.46 -15.77 -3.35
CA ALA A 51 -6.13 -14.41 -3.74
C ALA A 51 -6.13 -14.18 -5.27
N GLY A 52 -6.52 -15.19 -6.07
CA GLY A 52 -6.56 -15.08 -7.53
C GLY A 52 -5.23 -14.60 -8.11
N PHE A 53 -5.27 -13.53 -8.92
CA PHE A 53 -4.06 -12.91 -9.49
C PHE A 53 -3.16 -12.23 -8.46
N ALA A 54 -3.66 -11.96 -7.25
CA ALA A 54 -2.97 -11.17 -6.23
C ALA A 54 -2.08 -12.00 -5.30
N LYS A 55 -1.84 -13.29 -5.62
CA LYS A 55 -0.84 -14.10 -4.92
C LYS A 55 0.54 -13.49 -5.10
N ARG A 56 1.31 -13.36 -4.01
CA ARG A 56 2.59 -12.64 -3.97
C ARG A 56 3.48 -12.87 -5.19
N ASP A 57 3.85 -14.11 -5.48
CA ASP A 57 4.84 -14.43 -6.51
C ASP A 57 4.28 -14.17 -7.93
N ASP A 58 3.00 -14.49 -8.16
CA ASP A 58 2.34 -14.27 -9.45
C ASP A 58 2.16 -12.77 -9.71
N LEU A 59 1.75 -12.01 -8.68
CA LEU A 59 1.56 -10.58 -8.76
C LEU A 59 2.91 -9.86 -9.00
N ALA A 60 3.95 -10.23 -8.25
CA ALA A 60 5.29 -9.67 -8.41
C ALA A 60 5.85 -9.92 -9.82
N PHE A 61 5.70 -11.15 -10.31
CA PHE A 61 6.10 -11.52 -11.68
C PHE A 61 5.34 -10.71 -12.71
N LEU A 62 4.01 -10.66 -12.60
CA LEU A 62 3.14 -9.96 -13.54
C LEU A 62 3.44 -8.46 -13.61
N LEU A 63 3.51 -7.78 -12.47
CA LEU A 63 3.81 -6.34 -12.39
C LEU A 63 5.16 -6.01 -13.00
N GLY A 64 6.21 -6.75 -12.60
CA GLY A 64 7.57 -6.49 -13.06
C GLY A 64 7.79 -6.84 -14.53
N LYS A 65 7.27 -7.98 -14.99
CA LYS A 65 7.53 -8.48 -16.35
C LYS A 65 6.61 -7.88 -17.41
N CYS A 66 5.36 -7.63 -17.10
CA CYS A 66 4.38 -7.18 -18.10
C CYS A 66 4.16 -5.67 -18.07
N PHE A 67 4.30 -5.03 -16.91
CA PHE A 67 3.89 -3.63 -16.74
C PHE A 67 5.03 -2.69 -16.31
N GLY A 68 6.21 -3.23 -16.00
CA GLY A 68 7.34 -2.44 -15.53
C GLY A 68 7.08 -1.76 -14.17
N ILE A 69 6.14 -2.30 -13.40
CA ILE A 69 5.78 -1.80 -12.06
C ILE A 69 6.58 -2.60 -11.04
N ALA A 70 7.30 -1.90 -10.16
CA ALA A 70 8.04 -2.56 -9.09
C ALA A 70 7.08 -3.20 -8.07
N TYR A 71 7.55 -4.21 -7.36
CA TYR A 71 6.79 -4.87 -6.31
C TYR A 71 7.65 -5.06 -5.07
N GLU A 72 7.14 -4.62 -3.92
CA GLU A 72 7.77 -4.80 -2.62
C GLU A 72 6.74 -5.28 -1.61
N HIS A 73 7.16 -6.20 -0.73
CA HIS A 73 6.34 -6.65 0.39
C HIS A 73 6.93 -6.09 1.68
N LEU A 74 6.23 -5.12 2.28
CA LEU A 74 6.65 -4.46 3.53
C LEU A 74 5.71 -4.88 4.66
N VAL A 75 5.96 -6.07 5.21
CA VAL A 75 5.15 -6.66 6.29
C VAL A 75 5.23 -5.83 7.59
N GLU A 76 6.27 -5.03 7.73
CA GLU A 76 6.46 -4.06 8.81
C GLU A 76 5.36 -3.01 8.82
N LEU A 77 4.75 -2.72 7.66
CA LEU A 77 3.61 -1.82 7.54
C LEU A 77 2.27 -2.54 7.66
N ALA A 78 2.25 -3.87 7.81
CA ALA A 78 1.02 -4.64 7.96
C ALA A 78 0.53 -4.63 9.43
N PRO A 79 -0.80 -4.65 9.66
CA PRO A 79 -1.36 -4.99 10.97
C PRO A 79 -0.87 -6.36 11.45
N THR A 80 -0.74 -6.55 12.76
CA THR A 80 -0.36 -7.85 13.33
C THR A 80 -1.49 -8.88 13.20
N ALA A 81 -1.18 -10.15 13.42
CA ALA A 81 -2.21 -11.19 13.45
C ALA A 81 -3.20 -10.94 14.59
N GLU A 82 -2.71 -10.48 15.73
CA GLU A 82 -3.48 -10.17 16.93
C GLU A 82 -4.52 -9.08 16.66
N ILE A 83 -4.10 -7.96 16.05
CA ILE A 83 -5.01 -6.85 15.68
C ILE A 83 -6.08 -7.35 14.69
N LEU A 84 -5.67 -8.12 13.68
CA LEU A 84 -6.60 -8.65 12.68
C LEU A 84 -7.59 -9.66 13.27
N ASP A 85 -7.15 -10.50 14.19
CA ASP A 85 -7.99 -11.54 14.80
C ASP A 85 -8.91 -10.97 15.88
N ALA A 86 -8.48 -9.91 16.60
CA ALA A 86 -9.35 -9.13 17.47
C ALA A 86 -10.51 -8.51 16.66
N TYR A 87 -10.21 -7.75 15.60
CA TYR A 87 -11.24 -7.10 14.78
C TYR A 87 -12.22 -8.08 14.12
N LYS A 88 -11.76 -9.28 13.73
CA LYS A 88 -12.68 -10.32 13.22
C LYS A 88 -13.65 -10.83 14.27
N LYS A 89 -13.27 -10.78 15.54
CA LYS A 89 -14.05 -11.31 16.66
C LYS A 89 -15.05 -10.29 17.18
N ASP A 90 -14.64 -9.03 17.33
CA ASP A 90 -15.44 -7.99 17.97
C ASP A 90 -16.04 -6.99 16.97
N HIS A 91 -15.51 -6.89 15.75
CA HIS A 91 -15.84 -5.88 14.76
C HIS A 91 -15.68 -4.43 15.26
N ASP A 92 -14.82 -4.23 16.26
CA ASP A 92 -14.55 -2.90 16.83
C ASP A 92 -13.49 -2.17 15.99
N TRP A 93 -13.98 -1.34 15.07
CA TRP A 93 -13.12 -0.55 14.19
C TRP A 93 -12.32 0.51 14.95
N LEU A 94 -12.87 1.10 16.01
CA LEU A 94 -12.17 2.14 16.78
C LEU A 94 -10.99 1.54 17.57
N ALA A 95 -11.18 0.34 18.12
CA ALA A 95 -10.09 -0.41 18.73
C ALA A 95 -9.00 -0.73 17.71
N TYR A 96 -9.40 -1.20 16.51
CA TYR A 96 -8.47 -1.48 15.41
C TYR A 96 -7.65 -0.26 15.00
N GLU A 97 -8.30 0.89 14.77
CA GLU A 97 -7.64 2.14 14.39
C GLU A 97 -6.58 2.54 15.41
N ARG A 98 -6.95 2.52 16.70
CA ARG A 98 -6.03 2.86 17.80
C ARG A 98 -4.82 1.93 17.85
N GLU A 99 -5.05 0.61 17.83
CA GLU A 99 -3.97 -0.37 17.94
C GLU A 99 -3.03 -0.33 16.74
N TYR A 100 -3.58 -0.22 15.52
CA TYR A 100 -2.76 -0.13 14.33
C TYR A 100 -1.99 1.19 14.26
N SER A 101 -2.59 2.32 14.66
CA SER A 101 -1.89 3.61 14.70
C SER A 101 -0.72 3.59 15.67
N GLN A 102 -0.90 2.97 16.84
CA GLN A 102 0.19 2.75 17.79
C GLN A 102 1.30 1.89 17.18
N LEU A 103 0.93 0.79 16.52
CA LEU A 103 1.89 -0.08 15.83
C LEU A 103 2.72 0.65 14.77
N LEU A 104 2.10 1.56 14.01
CA LEU A 104 2.80 2.36 12.99
C LEU A 104 3.90 3.23 13.61
N VAL A 105 3.64 3.81 14.78
CA VAL A 105 4.64 4.59 15.54
C VAL A 105 5.74 3.67 16.04
N GLU A 106 5.39 2.55 16.67
CA GLU A 106 6.35 1.58 17.23
C GLU A 106 7.29 0.99 16.17
N ARG A 107 6.79 0.81 14.94
CA ARG A 107 7.57 0.28 13.81
C ARG A 107 8.27 1.34 12.97
N GLU A 108 8.26 2.59 13.42
CA GLU A 108 8.85 3.72 12.69
C GLU A 108 8.35 3.81 11.23
N ALA A 109 7.05 3.60 11.03
CA ALA A 109 6.44 3.56 9.70
C ALA A 109 6.72 4.84 8.88
N LEU A 110 6.87 5.99 9.55
CA LEU A 110 7.26 7.25 8.92
C LEU A 110 8.65 7.17 8.26
N ALA A 111 9.63 6.56 8.92
CA ALA A 111 10.97 6.39 8.35
C ALA A 111 10.95 5.44 7.15
N ILE A 112 10.12 4.39 7.21
CA ILE A 112 9.90 3.47 6.08
C ILE A 112 9.25 4.22 4.90
N GLY A 113 8.19 5.01 5.17
CA GLY A 113 7.50 5.81 4.17
C GLY A 113 8.38 6.86 3.49
N ARG A 114 9.26 7.53 4.24
CA ARG A 114 10.25 8.46 3.67
C ARG A 114 11.21 7.77 2.70
N ARG A 115 11.78 6.61 3.09
CA ARG A 115 12.64 5.80 2.20
C ARG A 115 11.90 5.28 0.96
N LEU A 116 10.60 5.05 1.07
CA LEU A 116 9.76 4.67 -0.07
C LEU A 116 9.63 5.85 -1.05
N LEU A 117 9.29 7.03 -0.55
CA LEU A 117 9.10 8.25 -1.35
C LEU A 117 10.41 8.83 -1.91
N GLU A 118 11.55 8.49 -1.31
CA GLU A 118 12.87 8.75 -1.90
C GLU A 118 13.09 7.95 -3.19
N ARG A 119 12.47 6.78 -3.33
CA ARG A 119 12.65 5.85 -4.45
C ARG A 119 11.56 5.98 -5.51
N TYR A 120 10.32 6.25 -5.10
CA TYR A 120 9.15 6.29 -5.98
C TYR A 120 8.35 7.56 -5.76
N GLN A 121 7.94 8.20 -6.85
CA GLN A 121 7.04 9.37 -6.81
C GLN A 121 5.58 8.95 -6.71
N ARG A 122 5.25 7.76 -7.23
CA ARG A 122 3.88 7.21 -7.27
C ARG A 122 3.82 5.76 -6.76
N PRO A 123 4.19 5.49 -5.50
CA PRO A 123 3.98 4.17 -4.91
C PRO A 123 2.49 3.93 -4.63
N CYS A 124 2.06 2.67 -4.64
CA CYS A 124 0.69 2.26 -4.40
C CYS A 124 0.61 1.22 -3.28
N LEU A 125 -0.04 1.54 -2.16
CA LEU A 125 -0.26 0.64 -1.03
C LEU A 125 -1.36 -0.37 -1.37
N LEU A 126 -1.03 -1.66 -1.34
CA LEU A 126 -1.94 -2.76 -1.63
C LEU A 126 -2.46 -3.43 -0.34
N CYS A 127 -3.79 -3.47 -0.17
CA CYS A 127 -4.46 -4.34 0.81
C CYS A 127 -5.45 -5.31 0.16
N SER A 128 -6.23 -6.06 0.97
CA SER A 128 -7.16 -7.05 0.44
C SER A 128 -8.55 -6.47 0.19
N GLU A 129 -8.99 -5.59 1.07
CA GLU A 129 -10.32 -5.01 1.19
C GLU A 129 -10.73 -4.26 -0.09
N ASP A 130 -12.00 -4.28 -0.48
CA ASP A 130 -12.44 -3.60 -1.70
C ASP A 130 -12.28 -2.07 -1.59
N THR A 131 -12.86 -1.48 -0.53
CA THR A 131 -12.89 -0.04 -0.28
C THR A 131 -11.91 0.38 0.84
N PRO A 132 -11.50 1.66 0.90
CA PRO A 132 -10.56 2.14 1.91
C PRO A 132 -11.20 2.44 3.27
N ASP A 133 -12.54 2.52 3.37
CA ASP A 133 -13.26 3.04 4.54
C ASP A 133 -12.81 2.39 5.86
N HIS A 134 -12.72 1.06 5.85
CA HIS A 134 -12.30 0.23 6.98
C HIS A 134 -11.12 -0.67 6.57
N CYS A 135 -10.06 -0.09 5.98
CA CYS A 135 -8.80 -0.80 5.69
C CYS A 135 -7.59 -0.08 6.30
N HIS A 136 -6.64 -0.87 6.80
CA HIS A 136 -5.32 -0.40 7.24
C HIS A 136 -4.57 0.43 6.19
N ARG A 137 -4.75 0.18 4.89
CA ARG A 137 -4.10 0.97 3.83
C ARG A 137 -4.47 2.45 3.91
N ARG A 138 -5.70 2.78 4.35
CA ARG A 138 -6.15 4.16 4.54
C ARG A 138 -5.40 4.79 5.71
N LEU A 139 -5.44 4.13 6.87
CA LEU A 139 -4.77 4.59 8.10
C LEU A 139 -3.27 4.82 7.89
N LEU A 140 -2.60 3.90 7.17
CA LEU A 140 -1.19 4.04 6.82
C LEU A 140 -0.94 5.23 5.89
N ALA A 141 -1.76 5.42 4.85
CA ALA A 141 -1.62 6.55 3.94
C ALA A 141 -1.83 7.89 4.66
N GLU A 142 -2.89 7.98 5.47
CA GLU A 142 -3.22 9.16 6.29
C GLU A 142 -2.09 9.48 7.27
N TYR A 143 -1.60 8.47 8.02
CA TYR A 143 -0.48 8.62 8.94
C TYR A 143 0.79 9.20 8.28
N LEU A 144 1.09 8.75 7.05
CA LEU A 144 2.22 9.28 6.28
C LEU A 144 1.97 10.71 5.81
N ALA A 145 0.77 11.02 5.30
CA ALA A 145 0.44 12.35 4.80
C ALA A 145 0.35 13.42 5.90
N GLU A 146 -0.05 13.04 7.11
CA GLU A 146 -0.03 13.93 8.28
C GLU A 146 1.40 14.32 8.68
N SER A 147 2.37 13.45 8.42
CA SER A 147 3.77 13.59 8.86
C SER A 147 4.74 14.04 7.78
N ILE A 148 4.31 14.05 6.51
CA ILE A 148 5.12 14.40 5.35
C ILE A 148 4.40 15.52 4.60
N SER A 149 4.98 16.73 4.64
CA SER A 149 4.46 17.90 3.94
C SER A 149 4.26 17.62 2.45
N ASP A 150 3.15 18.13 1.90
CA ASP A 150 2.82 18.04 0.48
C ASP A 150 2.76 16.60 -0.05
N LEU A 151 2.31 15.64 0.77
CA LEU A 151 2.02 14.28 0.33
C LEU A 151 0.53 14.11 0.04
N GLU A 152 0.20 13.82 -1.21
CA GLU A 152 -1.18 13.54 -1.62
C GLU A 152 -1.55 12.07 -1.46
N ILE A 153 -2.83 11.80 -1.15
CA ILE A 153 -3.39 10.44 -1.12
C ILE A 153 -4.43 10.31 -2.23
N ALA A 154 -4.34 9.22 -2.99
CA ALA A 154 -5.34 8.87 -4.00
C ALA A 154 -5.78 7.39 -3.88
N HIS A 155 -7.08 7.14 -3.71
CA HIS A 155 -7.64 5.79 -3.66
C HIS A 155 -8.08 5.33 -5.06
N LEU A 156 -7.62 4.14 -5.48
CA LEU A 156 -7.90 3.52 -6.77
C LEU A 156 -9.03 2.48 -6.72
#